data_AF-A0AAD7ERT8-F1
#
_entry.id   AF-A0AAD7ERT8-F1
#
_cell.length_a   1.000
_cell.length_b   1.000
_cell.length_c   1.000
_cell.angle_alpha   90.00
_cell.angle_beta   90.00
_cell.angle_gamma   90.00
#
_symmetry.space_group_name_H-M   'P 1'
#
loop_
_entity.id
_entity.type
_entity.pdbx_description
1 polymer ?
#
loop_
_entity_poly.entity_id
_entity_poly.type
_entity_poly.pdbx_seq_one_letter_code
_entity_poly.pdbx_strand_id
1 'polypeptide(L)'
;MPDLLLPAAELIEYSIGCILYGIYVVTFGIAERRLLTTDSGRWKRRSEIRWVMLVISILLFVNLTVDMSVATITLLDAFVFYTGPDGAAHVEFKKYSIYNN
;
A
#
# COMPACT_ATOMS: atom_id res chain seq x y z
N MET A 1 -16.95 -25.22 10.39
CA MET A 1 -17.31 -23.81 10.10
C MET A 1 -16.11 -23.14 9.43
N PRO A 2 -15.87 -23.40 8.13
CA PRO A 2 -14.77 -22.81 7.37
C PRO A 2 -15.02 -21.35 6.93
N ASP A 3 -16.25 -20.87 7.03
CA ASP A 3 -16.70 -19.57 6.48
C ASP A 3 -16.18 -18.35 7.26
N LEU A 4 -15.62 -18.56 8.47
CA LEU A 4 -15.07 -17.51 9.32
C LEU A 4 -13.55 -17.30 9.13
N LEU A 5 -12.85 -18.22 8.48
CA LEU A 5 -11.39 -18.16 8.34
C LEU A 5 -10.94 -17.19 7.23
N LEU A 6 -11.74 -17.04 6.17
CA LEU A 6 -11.43 -16.18 5.03
C LEU A 6 -11.35 -14.69 5.41
N PRO A 7 -12.33 -14.11 6.15
CA PRO A 7 -12.27 -12.71 6.54
C PRO A 7 -11.15 -12.42 7.55
N ALA A 8 -10.87 -13.39 8.44
CA ALA A 8 -9.79 -13.28 9.42
C ALA A 8 -8.41 -13.28 8.74
N ALA A 9 -8.20 -14.13 7.74
CA ALA A 9 -6.95 -14.17 6.98
C ALA A 9 -6.72 -12.87 6.20
N GLU A 10 -7.75 -12.35 5.53
CA GLU A 10 -7.67 -11.10 4.76
C GLU A 10 -7.36 -9.88 5.66
N LEU A 11 -7.96 -9.83 6.86
CA LEU A 11 -7.68 -8.79 7.84
C LEU A 11 -6.23 -8.84 8.36
N ILE A 12 -5.69 -10.05 8.60
CA ILE A 12 -4.31 -10.24 9.03
C ILE A 12 -3.34 -9.83 7.92
N GLU A 13 -3.60 -10.24 6.69
CA GLU A 13 -2.82 -9.86 5.51
C GLU A 13 -2.74 -8.33 5.38
N TYR A 14 -3.88 -7.66 5.47
CA TYR A 14 -3.96 -6.21 5.40
C TYR A 14 -3.25 -5.51 6.57
N SER A 15 -3.38 -6.05 7.78
CA SER A 15 -2.71 -5.52 8.98
C SER A 15 -1.19 -5.58 8.85
N ILE A 16 -0.66 -6.70 8.34
CA ILE A 16 0.77 -6.86 8.04
C ILE A 16 1.18 -5.89 6.93
N GLY A 17 0.36 -5.76 5.88
CA GLY A 17 0.56 -4.80 4.79
C GLY A 17 0.68 -3.36 5.28
N CYS A 18 -0.19 -2.92 6.19
CA CYS A 18 -0.13 -1.59 6.80
C CYS A 18 1.14 -1.36 7.62
N ILE A 19 1.58 -2.36 8.40
CA ILE A 19 2.82 -2.26 9.21
C ILE A 19 4.03 -2.15 8.28
N LEU A 20 4.10 -3.00 7.25
CA LEU A 20 5.17 -2.98 6.25
C LEU A 20 5.18 -1.66 5.48
N TYR A 21 4.01 -1.14 5.13
CA TYR A 21 3.88 0.17 4.49
C TYR A 21 4.41 1.29 5.39
N GLY A 22 4.06 1.30 6.68
CA GLY A 22 4.60 2.28 7.64
C GLY A 22 6.13 2.24 7.73
N ILE A 23 6.72 1.03 7.79
CA ILE A 23 8.18 0.85 7.76
C ILE A 23 8.78 1.37 6.45
N TYR A 24 8.10 1.12 5.33
CA TYR A 24 8.50 1.63 4.02
C TYR A 24 8.49 3.16 3.98
N VAL A 25 7.45 3.82 4.47
CA VAL A 25 7.37 5.30 4.52
C VAL A 25 8.52 5.90 5.33
N VAL A 26 8.82 5.33 6.50
CA VAL A 26 9.93 5.79 7.34
C VAL A 26 11.27 5.60 6.63
N THR A 27 11.49 4.42 6.04
CA THR A 27 12.72 4.10 5.30
C THR A 27 12.89 5.01 4.08
N PHE A 28 11.80 5.26 3.36
CA PHE A 28 11.71 6.15 2.23
C PHE A 28 12.08 7.58 2.64
N GLY A 29 11.48 8.11 3.71
CA GLY A 29 11.81 9.45 4.21
C GLY A 29 13.27 9.57 4.65
N ILE A 30 13.85 8.53 5.26
CA ILE A 30 15.28 8.49 5.60
C ILE A 30 16.15 8.44 4.33
N ALA A 31 15.76 7.66 3.33
CA ALA A 31 16.47 7.54 2.06
C ALA A 31 16.44 8.85 1.27
N GLU A 32 15.29 9.52 1.19
CA GLU A 32 15.16 10.85 0.58
C GLU A 32 15.98 11.88 1.33
N ARG A 33 15.94 11.86 2.68
CA ARG A 33 16.78 12.73 3.49
C ARG A 33 18.26 12.51 3.23
N ARG A 34 18.72 11.26 3.07
CA ARG A 34 20.11 10.92 2.68
C ARG A 34 20.44 11.25 1.22
N LEU A 35 19.46 11.25 0.33
CA LEU A 35 19.63 11.68 -1.06
C LEU A 35 19.78 13.20 -1.16
N LEU A 36 19.06 13.94 -0.31
CA LEU A 36 19.05 15.40 -0.27
C LEU A 36 20.16 15.99 0.63
N THR A 37 20.69 15.22 1.57
CA THR A 37 21.71 15.64 2.53
C THR A 37 23.04 14.96 2.24
N THR A 38 24.14 15.71 2.30
CA THR A 38 25.49 15.14 2.25
C THR A 38 25.89 14.60 3.62
N ASP A 39 26.92 13.76 3.70
CA ASP A 39 27.35 13.09 4.95
C ASP A 39 27.63 14.08 6.11
N SER A 40 28.02 15.32 5.80
CA SER A 40 28.22 16.41 6.76
C SER A 40 26.96 17.17 7.19
N GLY A 41 25.76 16.67 6.86
CA GLY A 41 24.49 17.31 7.22
C GLY A 41 24.11 18.53 6.36
N ARG A 42 24.92 18.89 5.36
CA ARG A 42 24.65 19.98 4.42
C ARG A 42 23.69 19.53 3.31
N TRP A 43 22.73 20.37 2.95
CA TRP A 43 21.86 20.15 1.78
C TRP A 43 22.71 20.08 0.51
N LYS A 44 22.53 19.01 -0.28
CA LYS A 44 23.21 18.86 -1.57
C LYS A 44 22.75 19.93 -2.55
N ARG A 45 23.67 20.41 -3.39
CA ARG A 45 23.32 21.30 -4.50
C ARG A 45 22.39 20.56 -5.46
N ARG A 46 21.42 21.28 -6.07
CA ARG A 46 20.48 20.71 -7.05
C ARG A 46 21.16 19.95 -8.20
N SER A 47 22.42 20.24 -8.51
CA SER A 47 23.21 19.55 -9.54
C SER A 47 23.82 18.21 -9.09
N GLU A 48 23.91 17.93 -7.78
CA GLU A 48 24.45 16.68 -7.22
C GLU A 48 23.36 15.69 -6.81
N ILE A 49 22.10 16.14 -6.82
CA ILE A 49 20.93 15.31 -6.51
C ILE A 49 20.64 14.42 -7.71
N ARG A 50 20.53 13.11 -7.48
CA ARG A 50 20.10 12.14 -8.49
C ARG A 50 18.58 12.23 -8.66
N TRP A 51 18.12 13.23 -9.40
CA TRP A 51 16.70 13.49 -9.65
C TRP A 51 15.93 12.27 -10.16
N VAL A 52 16.54 11.47 -11.03
CA VAL A 52 15.94 10.23 -11.55
C VAL A 52 15.60 9.26 -10.41
N MET A 53 16.50 9.10 -9.44
CA MET A 53 16.30 8.20 -8.31
C MET A 53 15.19 8.71 -7.39
N LEU A 54 15.11 10.03 -7.19
CA LEU A 54 14.06 10.69 -6.40
C LEU A 54 12.69 10.51 -7.07
N VAL A 55 12.60 10.76 -8.37
CA VAL A 55 11.37 10.60 -9.16
C VAL A 55 10.88 9.16 -9.16
N ILE A 56 11.76 8.18 -9.38
CA ILE A 56 11.41 6.76 -9.32
C ILE A 56 10.92 6.38 -7.91
N SER A 57 11.60 6.88 -6.88
CA SER A 57 11.20 6.64 -5.49
C SER A 57 9.78 7.19 -5.26
N ILE A 58 9.50 8.43 -5.63
CA ILE A 58 8.16 9.04 -5.49
C ILE A 58 7.11 8.24 -6.26
N LEU A 59 7.39 7.85 -7.51
CA LEU A 59 6.47 7.03 -8.29
C LEU A 59 6.16 5.70 -7.59
N LEU A 60 7.17 5.05 -7.03
CA LEU A 60 7.01 3.80 -6.29
C LEU A 60 6.17 4.02 -5.02
N PHE A 61 6.43 5.12 -4.30
CA PHE A 61 5.67 5.52 -3.12
C PHE A 61 4.19 5.74 -3.45
N VAL A 62 3.91 6.48 -4.52
CA VAL A 62 2.53 6.73 -4.97
C VAL A 62 1.85 5.41 -5.38
N ASN A 63 2.53 4.54 -6.11
CA ASN A 63 1.98 3.23 -6.49
C ASN A 63 1.62 2.39 -5.25
N LEU A 64 2.51 2.29 -4.25
CA LEU A 64 2.19 1.61 -3.00
C LEU A 64 1.02 2.26 -2.26
N THR A 65 0.95 3.59 -2.26
CA THR A 65 -0.15 4.33 -1.60
C THR A 65 -1.48 4.02 -2.25
N VAL A 66 -1.52 3.98 -3.59
CA VAL A 66 -2.72 3.66 -4.36
C VAL A 66 -3.14 2.21 -4.11
N ASP A 67 -2.20 1.26 -4.16
CA ASP A 67 -2.45 -0.15 -3.90
C ASP A 67 -3.05 -0.37 -2.50
N MET A 68 -2.44 0.23 -1.47
CA MET A 68 -2.96 0.18 -0.10
C MET A 68 -4.34 0.85 0.01
N SER A 69 -4.56 1.98 -0.65
CA SER A 69 -5.86 2.69 -0.61
C SER A 69 -6.98 1.87 -1.26
N VAL A 70 -6.69 1.20 -2.37
CA VAL A 70 -7.65 0.30 -3.05
C VAL A 70 -7.97 -0.90 -2.16
N ALA A 71 -6.95 -1.47 -1.48
CA ALA A 71 -7.16 -2.53 -0.50
C ALA A 71 -8.04 -2.06 0.66
N THR A 72 -7.81 -0.85 1.20
CA THR A 72 -8.66 -0.26 2.25
C THR A 72 -10.11 -0.12 1.81
N ILE A 73 -10.35 0.42 0.61
CA ILE A 73 -11.71 0.64 0.09
C ILE A 73 -12.41 -0.70 -0.10
N THR A 74 -11.71 -1.71 -0.62
CA THR A 74 -12.26 -3.05 -0.84
C THR A 74 -12.62 -3.72 0.48
N LEU A 75 -11.77 -3.59 1.51
CA LEU A 75 -12.05 -4.07 2.85
C LEU A 75 -13.21 -3.33 3.50
N LEU A 76 -13.29 -2.00 3.37
CA LEU A 76 -14.41 -1.22 3.90
C LEU A 76 -15.72 -1.59 3.20
N ASP A 77 -15.70 -1.79 1.88
CA ASP A 77 -16.85 -2.26 1.11
C ASP A 77 -17.32 -3.64 1.60
N ALA A 78 -16.37 -4.57 1.80
CA ALA A 78 -16.66 -5.94 2.26
C ALA A 78 -17.13 -6.02 3.73
N PHE A 79 -16.54 -5.25 4.64
CA PHE A 79 -16.78 -5.38 6.08
C PHE A 79 -17.74 -4.34 6.68
N VAL A 80 -17.76 -3.11 6.14
CA VAL A 80 -18.50 -1.98 6.72
C VAL A 80 -19.77 -1.69 5.95
N PHE A 81 -19.70 -1.66 4.61
CA PHE A 81 -20.87 -1.30 3.78
C PHE A 81 -21.75 -2.50 3.41
N TYR A 82 -21.26 -3.73 3.57
CA TYR A 82 -22.03 -4.91 3.20
C TYR A 82 -23.06 -5.30 4.28
N THR A 83 -24.35 -5.11 3.97
CA THR A 83 -25.52 -5.47 4.81
C THR A 83 -26.45 -6.49 4.14
N GLY A 84 -25.92 -7.37 3.29
CA GLY A 84 -26.66 -8.44 2.61
C GLY A 84 -26.37 -9.85 3.15
N PRO A 85 -27.23 -10.87 2.91
CA PRO A 85 -27.04 -12.24 3.41
C PRO A 85 -25.81 -12.98 2.86
N ASP A 86 -25.24 -12.54 1.73
CA ASP A 86 -24.25 -13.29 0.94
C ASP A 86 -22.83 -12.66 0.92
N GLY A 87 -22.40 -12.02 2.02
CA GLY A 87 -21.25 -11.10 2.04
C GLY A 87 -19.88 -11.66 1.66
N ALA A 88 -19.65 -12.96 1.77
CA ALA A 88 -18.40 -13.56 1.33
C ALA A 88 -18.33 -13.82 -0.19
N ALA A 89 -19.48 -13.99 -0.87
CA ALA A 89 -19.51 -14.43 -2.26
C ALA A 89 -19.26 -13.28 -3.26
N HIS A 90 -19.73 -12.06 -2.97
CA HIS A 90 -19.59 -10.92 -3.90
C HIS A 90 -18.17 -10.37 -4.04
N VAL A 91 -17.32 -10.52 -3.02
CA VAL A 91 -15.91 -10.10 -3.07
C VAL A 91 -15.11 -11.01 -4.00
N GLU A 92 -15.37 -12.32 -3.96
CA GLU A 92 -14.76 -13.28 -4.90
C GLU A 92 -15.18 -13.00 -6.35
N PHE A 93 -16.46 -12.74 -6.63
CA PHE A 93 -16.93 -12.46 -7.99
C PHE A 93 -16.29 -11.22 -8.62
N LYS A 94 -16.02 -10.17 -7.83
CA LYS A 94 -15.32 -8.97 -8.31
C LYS A 94 -13.85 -9.26 -8.63
N LYS A 95 -13.18 -10.11 -7.84
CA LYS A 95 -11.82 -10.56 -8.12
C LYS A 95 -11.78 -11.38 -9.42
N TYR A 96 -12.66 -12.34 -9.62
CA TYR A 96 -12.73 -13.15 -10.85
C TYR A 96 -13.10 -12.34 -12.10
N SER A 97 -13.94 -11.30 -11.99
CA SER A 97 -14.32 -10.45 -13.13
C SER A 97 -13.19 -9.55 -13.63
N ILE A 98 -12.21 -9.20 -12.80
CA ILE A 98 -11.09 -8.32 -13.19
C ILE A 98 -9.97 -9.12 -13.90
N TYR A 99 -9.86 -10.44 -13.65
CA TYR A 99 -8.89 -11.32 -14.33
C TYR A 99 -9.41 -11.94 -15.63
N ASN A 100 -10.66 -11.69 -16.03
CA ASN A 100 -11.28 -12.27 -17.23
C ASN A 100 -11.75 -11.19 -18.24
N ASN A 101 -10.96 -10.12 -18.37
CA ASN A 101 -10.99 -9.15 -19.47
C ASN A 101 -9.53 -8.77 -19.82
#